data_AF-A0AAD6ZTJ5-F1
#
_entry.id   AF-A0AAD6ZTJ5-F1
#
_cell.length_a   1.000
_cell.length_b   1.000
_cell.length_c   1.000
_cell.angle_alpha   90.00
_cell.angle_beta   90.00
_cell.angle_gamma   90.00
#
_symmetry.space_group_name_H-M   'P 1'
#
loop_
_entity.id
_entity.type
_entity.pdbx_description
1 polymer ?
#
loop_
_entity_poly.entity_id
_entity_poly.type
_entity_poly.pdbx_seq_one_letter_code
_entity_poly.pdbx_strand_id
1 'polypeptide(L)'
;MFQNKKISSVPLALTLAVNHDGSHLGQVLPEEACFLKNIHLFDHFEFGISSKDALTMDVATRKLFEHSFLALLDSGVHPRSQNVGAFTSSIAFDLLSATDVDEFDVRDGFGGGAAAVSNQVSYQLDLLGPSIPVDTACRINYRFLDWVHYSQLSILSPSGKSSPFNASADGMGCGEAVVVFVIKLLEDAIRDGDKIYATMLNTTINSTGSAGPLKTPIPESQAAAMLAAYNGIGRSPTEVDFVECHATGTSVGDPVEANWVGNHFKRDEELLIGSVKGNIG
;
A
#
# COMPACT_ATOMS: atom_id res chain seq x y z
N MET A 1 -4.47 -12.03 -9.70
CA MET A 1 -3.72 -10.90 -10.28
C MET A 1 -2.18 -11.00 -10.15
N PHE A 2 -1.61 -11.85 -9.30
CA PHE A 2 -0.17 -11.79 -8.94
C PHE A 2 0.89 -12.00 -10.05
N GLN A 3 0.54 -12.46 -11.25
CA GLN A 3 1.52 -12.76 -12.32
C GLN A 3 2.17 -11.51 -12.98
N ASN A 4 1.69 -10.29 -12.66
CA ASN A 4 2.15 -9.05 -13.30
C ASN A 4 3.32 -8.33 -12.61
N LYS A 5 3.80 -8.79 -11.45
CA LYS A 5 5.06 -8.29 -10.87
C LYS A 5 6.29 -9.00 -11.46
N LYS A 6 7.48 -8.41 -11.29
CA LYS A 6 8.78 -9.07 -11.42
C LYS A 6 9.77 -8.41 -10.47
N ILE A 7 10.66 -9.19 -9.84
CA ILE A 7 11.89 -8.62 -9.27
C ILE A 7 12.80 -8.22 -10.44
N SER A 8 13.25 -6.98 -10.43
CA SER A 8 14.15 -6.42 -11.44
C SER A 8 15.03 -5.32 -10.83
N SER A 9 16.11 -5.00 -11.52
CA SER A 9 17.00 -3.90 -11.17
C SER A 9 16.23 -2.59 -10.98
N VAL A 10 16.61 -1.81 -9.98
CA VAL A 10 16.14 -0.44 -9.80
C VAL A 10 16.47 0.37 -11.07
N PRO A 11 15.50 1.04 -11.71
CA PRO A 11 15.72 1.78 -12.96
C PRO A 11 16.91 2.75 -12.92
N LEU A 12 17.59 2.95 -14.07
CA LEU A 12 18.78 3.82 -14.14
C LEU A 12 18.47 5.30 -13.79
N ALA A 13 17.23 5.75 -14.03
CA ALA A 13 16.73 7.06 -13.61
C ALA A 13 16.55 7.22 -12.08
N LEU A 14 16.68 6.12 -11.33
CA LEU A 14 16.68 6.08 -9.87
C LEU A 14 18.09 5.77 -9.30
N THR A 15 19.14 5.68 -10.12
CA THR A 15 20.49 5.25 -9.71
C THR A 15 21.62 6.14 -10.26
N LEU A 16 21.62 7.40 -9.84
CA LEU A 16 22.77 8.32 -9.89
C LEU A 16 22.81 9.19 -8.61
N ALA A 17 23.80 9.11 -7.71
CA ALA A 17 24.87 8.11 -7.57
C ALA A 17 25.01 7.65 -6.08
N VAL A 18 26.05 7.84 -5.24
CA VAL A 18 27.37 8.52 -5.26
C VAL A 18 28.39 7.60 -4.51
N ASN A 19 29.70 7.82 -4.66
CA ASN A 19 30.76 6.94 -4.14
C ASN A 19 30.89 6.85 -2.60
N HIS A 20 31.62 5.81 -2.17
CA HIS A 20 31.86 5.34 -0.80
C HIS A 20 32.64 6.32 0.12
N ASP A 21 33.03 7.50 -0.37
CA ASP A 21 33.85 8.52 0.30
C ASP A 21 33.05 9.76 0.79
N GLY A 22 31.75 9.84 0.49
CA GLY A 22 30.80 10.67 1.24
C GLY A 22 30.65 12.14 0.83
N SER A 23 31.11 12.54 -0.36
CA SER A 23 31.10 13.95 -0.80
C SER A 23 29.89 14.36 -1.68
N HIS A 24 28.67 14.15 -1.14
CA HIS A 24 27.33 14.66 -1.57
C HIS A 24 26.28 13.58 -1.90
N LEU A 25 25.00 13.92 -1.62
CA LEU A 25 23.72 13.23 -1.87
C LEU A 25 23.71 11.68 -1.82
N GLY A 26 23.01 11.14 -0.82
CA GLY A 26 23.13 9.74 -0.40
C GLY A 26 22.76 8.67 -1.44
N GLN A 27 23.48 7.56 -1.34
CA GLN A 27 23.30 6.33 -2.11
C GLN A 27 21.91 5.70 -1.93
N VAL A 28 21.36 5.14 -3.02
CA VAL A 28 20.30 4.13 -2.95
C VAL A 28 20.95 2.76 -2.71
N LEU A 29 20.60 2.09 -1.60
CA LEU A 29 21.27 0.86 -1.16
C LEU A 29 20.89 -0.41 -1.97
N PRO A 30 19.61 -0.74 -2.20
CA PRO A 30 19.23 -1.93 -2.96
C PRO A 30 19.39 -1.76 -4.47
N GLU A 31 19.96 -2.76 -5.13
CA GLU A 31 20.03 -2.82 -6.60
C GLU A 31 18.79 -3.44 -7.26
N GLU A 32 17.96 -4.19 -6.51
CA GLU A 32 16.73 -4.84 -7.01
C GLU A 32 15.48 -4.41 -6.24
N ALA A 33 14.31 -4.49 -6.89
CA ALA A 33 13.00 -4.38 -6.24
C ALA A 33 11.88 -5.01 -7.07
N CYS A 34 10.66 -5.08 -6.53
CA CYS A 34 9.53 -5.80 -7.13
C CYS A 34 8.53 -4.84 -7.81
N PHE A 35 8.74 -4.57 -9.10
CA PHE A 35 8.00 -3.58 -9.89
C PHE A 35 6.79 -4.18 -10.63
N LEU A 36 5.81 -3.33 -10.95
CA LEU A 36 4.67 -3.59 -11.83
C LEU A 36 5.11 -3.47 -13.31
N LYS A 37 4.85 -4.53 -14.09
CA LYS A 37 5.08 -4.50 -15.54
C LYS A 37 4.22 -3.42 -16.20
N ASN A 38 4.83 -2.67 -17.12
CA ASN A 38 4.16 -1.71 -18.01
C ASN A 38 3.36 -0.60 -17.28
N ILE A 39 3.81 -0.18 -16.09
CA ILE A 39 3.08 0.75 -15.22
C ILE A 39 2.71 2.09 -15.89
N HIS A 40 3.46 2.51 -16.91
CA HIS A 40 3.24 3.73 -17.69
C HIS A 40 2.09 3.67 -18.71
N LEU A 41 1.64 2.47 -19.12
CA LEU A 41 0.51 2.33 -20.06
C LEU A 41 -0.80 2.73 -19.38
N PHE A 42 -1.72 3.38 -20.11
CA PHE A 42 -3.05 3.74 -19.61
C PHE A 42 -3.99 3.97 -20.80
N ASP A 43 -5.12 3.26 -20.84
CA ASP A 43 -6.12 3.41 -21.91
C ASP A 43 -7.03 4.61 -21.65
N HIS A 44 -6.48 5.81 -21.80
CA HIS A 44 -7.22 7.04 -21.57
C HIS A 44 -8.42 7.20 -22.52
N PHE A 45 -8.42 6.53 -23.69
CA PHE A 45 -9.45 6.65 -24.70
C PHE A 45 -10.73 5.90 -24.31
N GLU A 46 -10.63 4.65 -23.88
CA GLU A 46 -11.77 3.85 -23.39
C GLU A 46 -12.47 4.55 -22.21
N PHE A 47 -11.70 5.23 -21.36
CA PHE A 47 -12.20 6.02 -20.23
C PHE A 47 -12.70 7.43 -20.58
N GLY A 48 -12.61 7.85 -21.85
CA GLY A 48 -13.06 9.18 -22.31
C GLY A 48 -12.21 10.37 -21.84
N ILE A 49 -11.00 10.10 -21.35
CA ILE A 49 -10.04 11.11 -20.83
C ILE A 49 -9.20 11.63 -22.00
N SER A 50 -8.95 12.93 -22.08
CA SER A 50 -8.09 13.46 -23.14
C SER A 50 -6.62 13.07 -22.91
N SER A 51 -5.84 12.92 -23.98
CA SER A 51 -4.41 12.61 -23.86
C SER A 51 -3.62 13.68 -23.10
N LYS A 52 -4.11 14.93 -23.05
CA LYS A 52 -3.50 16.00 -22.25
C LYS A 52 -3.74 15.80 -20.75
N ASP A 53 -4.96 15.46 -20.37
CA ASP A 53 -5.31 15.26 -18.96
C ASP A 53 -4.67 13.97 -18.44
N ALA A 54 -4.63 12.92 -19.27
CA ALA A 54 -3.96 11.65 -18.95
C ALA A 54 -2.43 11.76 -18.75
N LEU A 55 -1.78 12.76 -19.36
CA LEU A 55 -0.37 13.08 -19.10
C LEU A 55 -0.19 13.76 -17.73
N THR A 56 -1.11 14.63 -17.33
CA THR A 56 -1.12 15.31 -16.02
C THR A 56 -1.60 14.44 -14.84
N MET A 57 -2.10 13.23 -15.12
CA MET A 57 -2.45 12.26 -14.07
C MET A 57 -1.20 11.50 -13.60
N ASP A 58 -0.96 11.44 -12.28
CA ASP A 58 0.08 10.56 -11.72
C ASP A 58 -0.17 9.08 -12.10
N VAL A 59 0.92 8.33 -12.24
CA VAL A 59 0.91 6.91 -12.61
C VAL A 59 0.09 6.07 -11.62
N ALA A 60 0.20 6.34 -10.32
CA ALA A 60 -0.58 5.65 -9.30
C ALA A 60 -2.07 5.96 -9.43
N THR A 61 -2.47 7.20 -9.75
CA THR A 61 -3.88 7.58 -9.97
C THR A 61 -4.45 6.88 -11.20
N ARG A 62 -3.69 6.82 -12.31
CA ARG A 62 -4.07 6.06 -13.52
C ARG A 62 -4.28 4.57 -13.23
N LYS A 63 -3.32 3.92 -12.57
CA LYS A 63 -3.42 2.51 -12.19
C LYS A 63 -4.56 2.26 -11.18
N LEU A 64 -4.75 3.15 -10.20
CA LEU A 64 -5.84 3.03 -9.21
C LEU A 64 -7.21 3.05 -9.89
N PHE A 65 -7.44 4.01 -10.79
CA PHE A 65 -8.69 4.13 -11.54
C PHE A 65 -8.98 2.91 -12.44
N GLU A 66 -7.98 2.38 -13.15
CA GLU A 66 -8.11 1.09 -13.87
C GLU A 66 -8.56 -0.04 -12.93
N HIS A 67 -7.95 -0.17 -11.76
CA HIS A 67 -8.25 -1.25 -10.81
C HIS A 67 -9.60 -1.04 -10.11
N SER A 68 -10.03 0.21 -9.89
CA SER A 68 -11.38 0.54 -9.40
C SER A 68 -12.46 0.17 -10.42
N PHE A 69 -12.24 0.46 -11.71
CA PHE A 69 -13.14 0.03 -12.78
C PHE A 69 -13.23 -1.51 -12.84
N LEU A 70 -12.10 -2.21 -12.82
CA LEU A 70 -12.05 -3.67 -12.84
C LEU A 70 -12.69 -4.30 -11.58
N ALA A 71 -12.53 -3.70 -10.40
CA ALA A 71 -13.14 -4.19 -9.16
C ALA A 71 -14.66 -4.02 -9.14
N LEU A 72 -15.17 -2.90 -9.68
CA LEU A 72 -16.61 -2.70 -9.86
C LEU A 72 -17.18 -3.75 -10.84
N LEU A 73 -16.51 -3.98 -11.98
CA LEU A 73 -16.91 -5.03 -12.93
C LEU A 73 -16.92 -6.45 -12.31
N ASP A 74 -15.90 -6.85 -11.56
CA ASP A 74 -15.84 -8.18 -10.92
C ASP A 74 -16.85 -8.35 -9.77
N SER A 75 -17.23 -7.24 -9.10
CA SER A 75 -18.31 -7.24 -8.11
C SER A 75 -19.72 -7.25 -8.72
N GLY A 76 -19.86 -6.99 -10.03
CA GLY A 76 -21.15 -6.82 -10.71
C GLY A 76 -21.82 -5.46 -10.51
N VAL A 77 -21.24 -4.57 -9.70
CA VAL A 77 -21.75 -3.21 -9.48
C VAL A 77 -21.52 -2.37 -10.74
N HIS A 78 -22.61 -1.90 -11.36
CA HIS A 78 -22.52 -0.96 -12.49
C HIS A 78 -21.82 0.33 -12.01
N PRO A 79 -20.73 0.80 -12.64
CA PRO A 79 -19.88 1.82 -12.04
C PRO A 79 -20.56 3.18 -11.89
N ARG A 80 -21.41 3.58 -12.84
CA ARG A 80 -21.96 4.95 -12.90
C ARG A 80 -23.24 5.16 -12.09
N SER A 81 -23.37 6.37 -11.58
CA SER A 81 -24.52 6.95 -10.88
C SER A 81 -24.94 6.21 -9.61
N GLN A 82 -24.00 5.53 -8.96
CA GLN A 82 -24.24 4.78 -7.71
C GLN A 82 -23.84 5.60 -6.48
N ASN A 83 -24.55 5.41 -5.38
CA ASN A 83 -24.16 5.93 -4.06
C ASN A 83 -23.04 5.08 -3.43
N VAL A 84 -21.89 5.02 -4.10
CA VAL A 84 -20.68 4.31 -3.68
C VAL A 84 -19.65 5.35 -3.22
N GLY A 85 -19.00 5.09 -2.07
CA GLY A 85 -17.90 5.92 -1.57
C GLY A 85 -16.54 5.45 -2.08
N ALA A 86 -15.67 6.40 -2.42
CA ALA A 86 -14.27 6.15 -2.78
C ALA A 86 -13.36 6.50 -1.59
N PHE A 87 -12.84 5.46 -0.93
CA PHE A 87 -11.85 5.58 0.14
C PHE A 87 -10.50 5.14 -0.40
N THR A 88 -9.54 6.06 -0.54
CA THR A 88 -8.28 5.79 -1.25
C THR A 88 -7.05 6.10 -0.41
N SER A 89 -6.06 5.20 -0.42
CA SER A 89 -4.74 5.49 0.16
C SER A 89 -4.02 6.50 -0.73
N SER A 90 -3.64 7.65 -0.17
CA SER A 90 -3.08 8.78 -0.93
C SER A 90 -2.11 9.57 -0.06
N ILE A 91 -0.98 10.04 -0.60
CA ILE A 91 0.05 10.74 0.19
C ILE A 91 0.27 12.18 -0.32
N ALA A 92 0.57 13.09 0.61
CA ALA A 92 0.54 14.54 0.32
C ALA A 92 1.64 15.05 -0.64
N PHE A 93 2.67 14.25 -0.91
CA PHE A 93 3.87 14.68 -1.66
C PHE A 93 3.82 14.40 -3.17
N ASP A 94 2.76 13.77 -3.70
CA ASP A 94 2.65 13.50 -5.13
C ASP A 94 2.63 14.80 -5.99
N LEU A 95 2.17 15.93 -5.43
CA LEU A 95 2.01 17.21 -6.12
C LEU A 95 3.31 17.99 -6.39
N LEU A 96 4.30 17.93 -5.49
CA LEU A 96 5.48 18.82 -5.51
C LEU A 96 6.73 18.20 -6.18
N SER A 97 6.56 17.11 -6.93
CA SER A 97 7.66 16.44 -7.65
C SER A 97 7.23 15.74 -8.94
N ALA A 98 6.06 16.09 -9.48
CA ALA A 98 5.49 15.43 -10.67
C ALA A 98 6.00 16.05 -12.00
N THR A 99 6.38 17.32 -11.99
CA THR A 99 6.92 18.06 -13.14
C THR A 99 8.23 18.73 -12.77
N ASP A 100 9.09 18.98 -13.76
CA ASP A 100 10.08 20.05 -13.63
C ASP A 100 9.35 21.40 -13.47
N VAL A 101 10.00 22.41 -12.88
CA VAL A 101 9.41 23.75 -12.74
C VAL A 101 9.17 24.42 -14.10
N ASP A 102 9.94 24.01 -15.12
CA ASP A 102 9.82 24.46 -16.50
C ASP A 102 8.76 23.66 -17.31
N GLU A 103 8.25 22.54 -16.79
CA GLU A 103 7.23 21.68 -17.43
C GLU A 103 5.82 21.81 -16.82
N PHE A 104 5.64 22.62 -15.78
CA PHE A 104 4.39 22.78 -15.04
C PHE A 104 3.20 23.28 -15.89
N ASP A 105 2.13 22.47 -15.97
CA ASP A 105 0.85 22.85 -16.54
C ASP A 105 -0.13 23.28 -15.44
N VAL A 106 -0.99 24.25 -15.74
CA VAL A 106 -2.07 24.70 -14.82
C VAL A 106 -3.05 23.59 -14.42
N ARG A 107 -3.08 22.47 -15.16
CA ARG A 107 -3.83 21.25 -14.81
C ARG A 107 -3.19 20.43 -13.68
N ASP A 108 -1.88 20.49 -13.47
CA ASP A 108 -1.18 19.64 -12.49
C ASP A 108 -1.59 19.92 -11.05
N GLY A 109 -2.01 21.16 -10.76
CA GLY A 109 -2.64 21.56 -9.49
C GLY A 109 -3.90 20.76 -9.13
N PHE A 110 -4.56 20.14 -10.12
CA PHE A 110 -5.70 19.22 -9.94
C PHE A 110 -5.32 17.75 -10.17
N GLY A 111 -4.06 17.47 -10.53
CA GLY A 111 -3.53 16.13 -10.83
C GLY A 111 -2.92 15.42 -9.63
N GLY A 112 -1.98 16.09 -8.92
CA GLY A 112 -1.10 15.44 -7.93
C GLY A 112 -1.46 15.59 -6.45
N GLY A 113 -2.54 16.32 -6.10
CA GLY A 113 -2.90 16.54 -4.70
C GLY A 113 -3.52 15.29 -4.04
N ALA A 114 -3.32 15.07 -2.74
CA ALA A 114 -3.81 13.86 -2.07
C ALA A 114 -5.34 13.62 -2.26
N ALA A 115 -6.15 14.68 -2.19
CA ALA A 115 -7.58 14.62 -2.45
C ALA A 115 -7.94 14.46 -3.94
N ALA A 116 -7.06 14.84 -4.87
CA ALA A 116 -7.28 14.65 -6.30
C ALA A 116 -7.37 13.17 -6.67
N VAL A 117 -6.55 12.31 -6.05
CA VAL A 117 -6.57 10.85 -6.25
C VAL A 117 -7.98 10.27 -6.01
N SER A 118 -8.59 10.56 -4.86
CA SER A 118 -9.96 10.12 -4.53
C SER A 118 -10.99 10.75 -5.46
N ASN A 119 -10.90 12.08 -5.66
CA ASN A 119 -11.89 12.83 -6.42
C ASN A 119 -11.90 12.45 -7.90
N GLN A 120 -10.75 12.07 -8.48
CA GLN A 120 -10.68 11.54 -9.84
C GLN A 120 -11.28 10.12 -9.93
N VAL A 121 -11.05 9.25 -8.95
CA VAL A 121 -11.74 7.95 -8.90
C VAL A 121 -13.26 8.13 -8.83
N SER A 122 -13.77 9.07 -8.02
CA SER A 122 -15.20 9.39 -7.98
C SER A 122 -15.72 10.05 -9.25
N TYR A 123 -15.01 11.03 -9.81
CA TYR A 123 -15.47 11.79 -10.99
C TYR A 123 -15.45 10.94 -12.27
N GLN A 124 -14.35 10.25 -12.57
CA GLN A 124 -14.26 9.45 -13.79
C GLN A 124 -15.17 8.20 -13.78
N LEU A 125 -15.58 7.70 -12.61
CA LEU A 125 -16.52 6.58 -12.48
C LEU A 125 -17.98 7.01 -12.23
N ASP A 126 -18.26 8.29 -11.95
CA ASP A 126 -19.58 8.81 -11.53
C ASP A 126 -20.10 8.17 -10.22
N LEU A 127 -19.24 8.18 -9.18
CA LEU A 127 -19.55 7.70 -7.83
C LEU A 127 -20.05 8.86 -6.96
N LEU A 128 -21.26 8.71 -6.41
CA LEU A 128 -22.01 9.78 -5.73
C LEU A 128 -21.88 9.77 -4.19
N GLY A 129 -21.15 8.80 -3.63
CA GLY A 129 -20.88 8.71 -2.19
C GLY A 129 -19.66 9.53 -1.73
N PRO A 130 -19.22 9.36 -0.47
CA PRO A 130 -18.05 10.08 0.06
C PRO A 130 -16.77 9.79 -0.72
N SER A 131 -16.04 10.84 -1.11
CA SER A 131 -14.69 10.75 -1.70
C SER A 131 -13.67 11.19 -0.64
N ILE A 132 -12.85 10.26 -0.14
CA ILE A 132 -12.00 10.47 1.04
C ILE A 132 -10.58 9.91 0.80
N PRO A 133 -9.54 10.79 0.80
CA PRO A 133 -8.15 10.36 0.86
C PRO A 133 -7.79 9.96 2.30
N VAL A 134 -6.96 8.93 2.44
CA VAL A 134 -6.42 8.47 3.72
C VAL A 134 -4.90 8.33 3.61
N ASP A 135 -4.17 9.01 4.50
CA ASP A 135 -2.73 8.83 4.69
C ASP A 135 -2.47 8.30 6.10
N THR A 136 -1.77 7.17 6.21
CA THR A 136 -1.31 6.58 7.47
C THR A 136 0.15 6.12 7.36
N ALA A 137 0.91 6.69 6.42
CA ALA A 137 2.24 6.23 5.99
C ALA A 137 2.23 4.75 5.55
N CYS A 138 3.36 4.04 5.73
CA CYS A 138 3.60 2.66 5.28
C CYS A 138 3.50 2.40 3.75
N ARG A 139 3.14 3.40 2.94
CA ARG A 139 3.29 3.40 1.48
C ARG A 139 4.69 3.89 1.12
N ILE A 140 5.45 3.09 0.40
CA ILE A 140 6.69 3.52 -0.28
C ILE A 140 6.29 4.04 -1.66
N ASN A 141 6.59 5.31 -1.94
CA ASN A 141 6.53 5.84 -3.29
C ASN A 141 7.84 5.54 -4.03
N TYR A 142 7.77 5.46 -5.36
CA TYR A 142 8.89 5.02 -6.21
C TYR A 142 9.69 6.18 -6.80
N ARG A 143 9.64 7.36 -6.15
CA ARG A 143 10.38 8.56 -6.57
C ARG A 143 11.76 8.56 -5.92
N PHE A 144 12.77 9.07 -6.63
CA PHE A 144 14.19 8.94 -6.24
C PHE A 144 14.50 9.38 -4.80
N LEU A 145 13.87 10.47 -4.36
CA LEU A 145 14.11 11.03 -3.02
C LEU A 145 13.63 10.10 -1.90
N ASP A 146 12.59 9.29 -2.12
CA ASP A 146 12.10 8.31 -1.15
C ASP A 146 13.12 7.17 -0.97
N TRP A 147 13.66 6.65 -2.08
CA TRP A 147 14.73 5.64 -2.07
C TRP A 147 15.99 6.12 -1.35
N VAL A 148 16.42 7.35 -1.64
CA VAL A 148 17.55 8.01 -0.99
C VAL A 148 17.27 8.24 0.50
N HIS A 149 16.05 8.64 0.86
CA HIS A 149 15.63 8.83 2.24
C HIS A 149 15.64 7.51 3.04
N TYR A 150 14.98 6.47 2.55
CA TYR A 150 14.92 5.17 3.23
C TYR A 150 16.29 4.45 3.28
N SER A 151 17.15 4.68 2.29
CA SER A 151 18.54 4.21 2.32
C SER A 151 19.35 4.94 3.39
N GLN A 152 19.24 6.28 3.51
CA GLN A 152 19.85 7.04 4.61
C GLN A 152 19.28 6.68 5.99
N LEU A 153 18.02 6.25 6.06
CA LEU A 153 17.43 5.69 7.30
C LEU A 153 17.92 4.27 7.63
N SER A 154 18.64 3.59 6.73
CA SER A 154 19.11 2.21 6.89
C SER A 154 17.99 1.20 7.20
N ILE A 155 16.81 1.38 6.58
CA ILE A 155 15.65 0.47 6.75
C ILE A 155 15.46 -0.51 5.59
N LEU A 156 16.14 -0.30 4.46
CA LEU A 156 16.05 -1.15 3.27
C LEU A 156 17.06 -2.30 3.33
N SER A 157 16.65 -3.51 2.93
CA SER A 157 17.57 -4.62 2.70
C SER A 157 18.47 -4.28 1.51
N PRO A 158 19.81 -4.40 1.62
CA PRO A 158 20.72 -4.29 0.47
C PRO A 158 20.39 -5.29 -0.65
N SER A 159 19.73 -6.41 -0.33
CA SER A 159 19.31 -7.41 -1.32
C SER A 159 18.04 -7.04 -2.10
N GLY A 160 17.36 -5.95 -1.72
CA GLY A 160 16.08 -5.52 -2.27
C GLY A 160 14.87 -6.35 -1.83
N LYS A 161 15.06 -7.30 -0.90
CA LYS A 161 14.06 -8.34 -0.56
C LYS A 161 13.76 -8.37 0.93
N SER A 162 12.51 -8.09 1.28
CA SER A 162 11.95 -8.41 2.59
C SER A 162 12.14 -9.90 2.84
N SER A 163 12.74 -10.28 3.98
CA SER A 163 12.96 -11.68 4.38
C SER A 163 12.23 -12.02 5.69
N PRO A 164 10.88 -12.13 5.67
CA PRO A 164 10.07 -12.24 6.89
C PRO A 164 10.53 -13.35 7.82
N PHE A 165 10.72 -13.02 9.10
CA PHE A 165 11.11 -13.94 10.19
C PHE A 165 12.42 -14.73 9.98
N ASN A 166 13.24 -14.38 8.98
CA ASN A 166 14.50 -15.07 8.71
C ASN A 166 15.60 -14.65 9.71
N ALA A 167 16.47 -15.58 10.12
CA ALA A 167 17.65 -15.27 10.93
C ALA A 167 18.65 -14.32 10.23
N SER A 168 18.59 -14.21 8.90
CA SER A 168 19.35 -13.23 8.10
C SER A 168 18.52 -12.02 7.65
N ALA A 169 17.46 -11.66 8.38
CA ALA A 169 16.62 -10.48 8.14
C ALA A 169 17.43 -9.17 8.26
N ASP A 170 17.77 -8.56 7.13
CA ASP A 170 18.66 -7.40 7.03
C ASP A 170 17.97 -6.07 6.64
N GLY A 171 16.65 -6.10 6.39
CA GLY A 171 15.86 -4.91 6.08
C GLY A 171 14.65 -5.19 5.18
N MET A 172 13.97 -4.11 4.79
CA MET A 172 12.77 -4.13 3.96
C MET A 172 13.11 -4.11 2.46
N GLY A 173 12.43 -4.95 1.68
CA GLY A 173 12.37 -4.84 0.22
C GLY A 173 11.21 -3.96 -0.23
N CYS A 174 11.31 -3.39 -1.42
CA CYS A 174 10.29 -2.50 -1.97
C CYS A 174 9.43 -3.23 -3.02
N GLY A 175 8.10 -3.17 -2.85
CA GLY A 175 7.12 -3.71 -3.80
C GLY A 175 6.10 -2.69 -4.31
N GLU A 176 5.97 -2.53 -5.63
CA GLU A 176 4.90 -1.72 -6.23
C GLU A 176 3.58 -2.48 -6.21
N ALA A 177 2.50 -1.87 -5.74
CA ALA A 177 1.17 -2.51 -5.73
C ALA A 177 0.04 -1.49 -5.91
N VAL A 178 -1.01 -1.92 -6.60
CA VAL A 178 -2.34 -1.30 -6.57
C VAL A 178 -3.33 -2.41 -6.24
N VAL A 179 -4.20 -2.15 -5.27
CA VAL A 179 -5.21 -3.09 -4.78
C VAL A 179 -6.48 -2.29 -4.53
N VAL A 180 -7.61 -2.80 -5.01
CA VAL A 180 -8.94 -2.21 -4.77
C VAL A 180 -9.89 -3.33 -4.39
N PHE A 181 -10.76 -3.05 -3.43
CA PHE A 181 -11.83 -3.94 -2.99
C PHE A 181 -13.16 -3.19 -3.06
N VAL A 182 -14.22 -3.88 -3.50
CA VAL A 182 -15.60 -3.41 -3.32
C VAL A 182 -16.12 -4.01 -2.02
N ILE A 183 -16.61 -3.17 -1.12
CA ILE A 183 -17.15 -3.57 0.19
C ILE A 183 -18.62 -3.17 0.24
N LYS A 184 -19.45 -4.08 0.76
CA LYS A 184 -20.92 -3.96 0.84
C LYS A 184 -21.40 -4.59 2.16
N LEU A 185 -22.59 -4.25 2.62
CA LEU A 185 -23.20 -4.99 3.74
C LEU A 185 -23.48 -6.43 3.31
N LEU A 186 -23.26 -7.39 4.20
CA LEU A 186 -23.43 -8.82 3.89
C LEU A 186 -24.87 -9.17 3.48
N GLU A 187 -25.86 -8.53 4.09
CA GLU A 187 -27.27 -8.71 3.73
C GLU A 187 -27.60 -8.15 2.33
N ASP A 188 -27.02 -7.00 1.95
CA ASP A 188 -27.16 -6.46 0.59
C ASP A 188 -26.46 -7.34 -0.45
N ALA A 189 -25.31 -7.93 -0.10
CA ALA A 189 -24.57 -8.83 -0.98
C ALA A 189 -25.36 -10.14 -1.21
N ILE A 190 -25.92 -10.72 -0.16
CA ILE A 190 -26.77 -11.92 -0.24
C ILE A 190 -28.07 -11.63 -0.99
N ARG A 191 -28.71 -10.47 -0.77
CA ARG A 191 -29.97 -10.09 -1.46
C ARG A 191 -29.77 -9.95 -2.97
N ASP A 192 -28.73 -9.26 -3.38
CA ASP A 192 -28.52 -8.90 -4.79
C ASP A 192 -27.80 -10.01 -5.59
N GLY A 193 -27.30 -11.05 -4.90
CA GLY A 193 -26.67 -12.23 -5.51
C GLY A 193 -25.17 -12.09 -5.77
N ASP A 194 -24.51 -11.18 -5.06
CA ASP A 194 -23.11 -10.80 -5.30
C ASP A 194 -22.13 -11.94 -4.96
N LYS A 195 -20.99 -11.94 -5.65
CA LYS A 195 -19.89 -12.88 -5.42
C LYS A 195 -19.08 -12.49 -4.16
N ILE A 196 -19.49 -13.00 -3.01
CA ILE A 196 -18.81 -12.78 -1.72
C ILE A 196 -17.50 -13.58 -1.68
N TYR A 197 -16.37 -12.88 -1.70
CA TYR A 197 -15.03 -13.49 -1.55
C TYR A 197 -14.65 -13.77 -0.09
N ALA A 198 -15.01 -12.86 0.83
CA ALA A 198 -14.71 -12.92 2.25
C ALA A 198 -15.65 -11.99 3.02
N THR A 199 -15.76 -12.17 4.34
CA THR A 199 -16.51 -11.30 5.25
C THR A 199 -15.57 -10.60 6.22
N MET A 200 -15.59 -9.27 6.22
CA MET A 200 -14.87 -8.45 7.19
C MET A 200 -15.66 -8.40 8.50
N LEU A 201 -15.15 -9.03 9.56
CA LEU A 201 -15.87 -9.13 10.84
C LEU A 201 -15.69 -7.90 11.73
N ASN A 202 -14.48 -7.34 11.78
CA ASN A 202 -14.17 -6.09 12.49
C ASN A 202 -12.85 -5.50 11.96
N THR A 203 -12.62 -4.20 12.21
CA THR A 203 -11.35 -3.50 11.94
C THR A 203 -11.11 -2.45 13.03
N THR A 204 -9.87 -2.29 13.46
CA THR A 204 -9.46 -1.34 14.50
C THR A 204 -8.22 -0.57 14.11
N ILE A 205 -8.08 0.65 14.65
CA ILE A 205 -6.92 1.51 14.51
C ILE A 205 -6.56 2.10 15.87
N ASN A 206 -5.27 2.35 16.11
CA ASN A 206 -4.79 3.09 17.27
C ASN A 206 -3.51 3.87 16.90
N SER A 207 -2.80 4.38 17.91
CA SER A 207 -1.47 4.97 17.76
C SER A 207 -0.58 4.52 18.92
N THR A 208 0.72 4.45 18.68
CA THR A 208 1.75 4.30 19.72
C THR A 208 1.82 5.51 20.66
N GLY A 209 1.31 6.67 20.23
CA GLY A 209 1.49 7.94 20.93
C GLY A 209 2.97 8.19 21.23
N SER A 210 3.25 8.68 22.44
CA SER A 210 4.61 8.97 22.93
C SER A 210 5.28 7.78 23.64
N ALA A 211 4.84 6.54 23.42
CA ALA A 211 5.37 5.36 24.13
C ALA A 211 6.83 4.99 23.75
N GLY A 212 7.37 5.56 22.68
CA GLY A 212 8.77 5.43 22.30
C GLY A 212 9.20 6.45 21.24
N PRO A 213 10.42 6.37 20.70
CA PRO A 213 10.87 7.24 19.62
C PRO A 213 10.02 7.04 18.36
N LEU A 214 9.70 8.13 17.65
CA LEU A 214 8.71 8.23 16.56
C LEU A 214 8.73 7.12 15.48
N LYS A 215 9.88 6.47 15.25
CA LYS A 215 10.06 5.42 14.23
C LYS A 215 10.16 4.00 14.80
N THR A 216 9.85 3.81 16.07
CA THR A 216 10.01 2.52 16.79
C THR A 216 8.65 1.83 16.90
N PRO A 217 8.50 0.57 16.44
CA PRO A 217 7.28 -0.19 16.67
C PRO A 217 7.14 -0.49 18.18
N ILE A 218 5.91 -0.35 18.70
CA ILE A 218 5.58 -0.64 20.10
C ILE A 218 4.68 -1.89 20.13
N PRO A 219 5.16 -3.07 20.57
CA PRO A 219 4.39 -4.31 20.51
C PRO A 219 3.09 -4.25 21.30
N GLU A 220 3.06 -3.55 22.43
CA GLU A 220 1.86 -3.38 23.26
C GLU A 220 0.77 -2.62 22.48
N SER A 221 1.14 -1.66 21.64
CA SER A 221 0.21 -0.94 20.77
C SER A 221 -0.30 -1.80 19.62
N GLN A 222 0.57 -2.61 19.00
CA GLN A 222 0.17 -3.56 17.95
C GLN A 222 -0.81 -4.60 18.51
N ALA A 223 -0.47 -5.22 19.64
CA ALA A 223 -1.33 -6.16 20.35
C ALA A 223 -2.65 -5.50 20.77
N ALA A 224 -2.64 -4.29 21.33
CA ALA A 224 -3.86 -3.59 21.72
C ALA A 224 -4.80 -3.28 20.54
N ALA A 225 -4.27 -2.93 19.36
CA ALA A 225 -5.09 -2.74 18.16
C ALA A 225 -5.76 -4.06 17.76
N MET A 226 -4.98 -5.13 17.64
CA MET A 226 -5.47 -6.44 17.20
C MET A 226 -6.45 -7.05 18.20
N LEU A 227 -6.15 -7.03 19.49
CA LEU A 227 -7.06 -7.50 20.56
C LEU A 227 -8.38 -6.72 20.59
N ALA A 228 -8.36 -5.41 20.30
CA ALA A 228 -9.59 -4.63 20.19
C ALA A 228 -10.49 -5.10 19.03
N ALA A 229 -9.93 -5.64 17.94
CA ALA A 229 -10.72 -6.19 16.84
C ALA A 229 -11.51 -7.43 17.28
N TYR A 230 -10.88 -8.35 18.01
CA TYR A 230 -11.52 -9.55 18.56
C TYR A 230 -12.54 -9.21 19.66
N ASN A 231 -12.14 -8.39 20.62
CA ASN A 231 -12.98 -7.96 21.75
C ASN A 231 -14.24 -7.20 21.27
N GLY A 232 -14.12 -6.37 20.23
CA GLY A 232 -15.24 -5.60 19.66
C GLY A 232 -16.37 -6.45 19.06
N ILE A 233 -16.12 -7.73 18.80
CA ILE A 233 -17.12 -8.71 18.32
C ILE A 233 -17.26 -9.93 19.25
N GLY A 234 -16.67 -9.88 20.46
CA GLY A 234 -16.75 -10.96 21.46
C GLY A 234 -16.09 -12.29 21.06
N ARG A 235 -15.12 -12.27 20.15
CA ARG A 235 -14.35 -13.46 19.72
C ARG A 235 -12.97 -13.52 20.41
N SER A 236 -12.32 -14.68 20.38
CA SER A 236 -10.95 -14.89 20.84
C SER A 236 -9.94 -14.87 19.68
N PRO A 237 -8.72 -14.30 19.87
CA PRO A 237 -7.63 -14.43 18.89
C PRO A 237 -7.21 -15.89 18.61
N THR A 238 -7.47 -16.81 19.54
CA THR A 238 -7.14 -18.24 19.38
C THR A 238 -7.99 -18.96 18.33
N GLU A 239 -9.04 -18.31 17.81
CA GLU A 239 -9.98 -18.86 16.82
C GLU A 239 -9.54 -18.69 15.36
N VAL A 240 -8.39 -18.04 15.08
CA VAL A 240 -7.88 -17.91 13.71
C VAL A 240 -6.83 -18.95 13.38
N ASP A 241 -6.82 -19.41 12.13
CA ASP A 241 -5.89 -20.41 11.62
C ASP A 241 -4.65 -19.83 10.94
N PHE A 242 -4.69 -18.54 10.59
CA PHE A 242 -3.60 -17.83 9.94
C PHE A 242 -3.52 -16.36 10.40
N VAL A 243 -2.31 -15.83 10.51
CA VAL A 243 -2.03 -14.39 10.69
C VAL A 243 -1.12 -13.89 9.57
N GLU A 244 -1.63 -12.98 8.75
CA GLU A 244 -0.83 -12.18 7.82
C GLU A 244 -0.17 -11.02 8.61
N CYS A 245 1.14 -11.11 8.79
CA CYS A 245 1.94 -10.19 9.58
C CYS A 245 2.49 -9.03 8.74
N HIS A 246 2.86 -7.95 9.43
CA HIS A 246 3.56 -6.81 8.82
C HIS A 246 4.99 -7.20 8.40
N ALA A 247 5.72 -7.95 9.24
CA ALA A 247 7.00 -8.63 9.04
C ALA A 247 7.78 -8.17 7.80
N THR A 248 8.50 -7.06 7.95
CA THR A 248 9.21 -6.38 6.87
C THR A 248 10.57 -7.00 6.56
N GLY A 249 10.99 -8.08 7.23
CA GLY A 249 12.32 -8.67 7.05
C GLY A 249 13.38 -7.95 7.87
N THR A 250 13.02 -7.43 9.05
CA THR A 250 13.92 -6.68 9.94
C THR A 250 14.31 -7.50 11.16
N SER A 251 15.60 -7.46 11.52
CA SER A 251 16.16 -8.18 12.68
C SER A 251 15.58 -7.77 14.05
N VAL A 252 14.84 -6.67 14.13
CA VAL A 252 14.19 -6.17 15.36
C VAL A 252 12.66 -6.25 15.28
N GLY A 253 12.05 -5.87 14.16
CA GLY A 253 10.58 -5.84 14.03
C GLY A 253 9.97 -7.24 13.96
N ASP A 254 10.55 -8.13 13.16
CA ASP A 254 10.00 -9.45 12.89
C ASP A 254 9.98 -10.35 14.14
N PRO A 255 11.03 -10.41 14.99
CA PRO A 255 10.95 -11.12 16.27
C PRO A 255 9.97 -10.48 17.25
N VAL A 256 9.83 -9.15 17.25
CA VAL A 256 8.85 -8.46 18.10
C VAL A 256 7.42 -8.83 17.71
N GLU A 257 7.13 -8.90 16.41
CA GLU A 257 5.81 -9.30 15.90
C GLU A 257 5.50 -10.77 16.18
N ALA A 258 6.40 -11.69 15.84
CA ALA A 258 6.21 -13.13 16.09
C ALA A 258 6.02 -13.43 17.59
N ASN A 259 6.76 -12.77 18.48
CA ASN A 259 6.63 -12.97 19.92
C ASN A 259 5.29 -12.43 20.46
N TRP A 260 4.80 -11.27 20.03
CA TRP A 260 3.52 -10.78 20.55
C TRP A 260 2.33 -11.61 20.01
N VAL A 261 2.38 -12.08 18.76
CA VAL A 261 1.39 -13.04 18.23
C VAL A 261 1.42 -14.33 19.05
N GLY A 262 2.60 -14.95 19.23
CA GLY A 262 2.75 -16.18 20.02
C GLY A 262 2.31 -16.07 21.48
N ASN A 263 2.37 -14.88 22.08
CA ASN A 263 1.87 -14.62 23.43
C ASN A 263 0.34 -14.46 23.51
N HIS A 264 -0.31 -13.90 22.49
CA HIS A 264 -1.73 -13.51 22.56
C HIS A 264 -2.68 -14.42 21.76
N PHE A 265 -2.17 -15.13 20.75
CA PHE A 265 -2.93 -16.04 19.88
C PHE A 265 -2.68 -17.52 20.24
N LYS A 266 -2.05 -17.77 21.39
CA LYS A 266 -1.63 -19.11 21.83
C LYS A 266 -2.81 -20.08 21.90
N ARG A 267 -2.75 -21.13 21.08
CA ARG A 267 -3.65 -22.30 21.08
C ARG A 267 -2.82 -23.58 21.22
N ASP A 268 -3.48 -24.72 21.44
CA ASP A 268 -2.79 -26.02 21.60
C ASP A 268 -2.30 -26.59 20.25
N GLU A 269 -2.99 -26.25 19.16
CA GLU A 269 -2.64 -26.59 17.78
C GLU A 269 -1.68 -25.57 17.14
N GLU A 270 -1.02 -25.94 16.05
CA GLU A 270 -0.16 -25.03 15.29
C GLU A 270 -0.95 -23.80 14.76
N LEU A 271 -0.35 -22.61 14.86
CA LEU A 271 -0.86 -21.38 14.26
C LEU A 271 0.09 -20.97 13.14
N LEU A 272 -0.44 -20.83 11.93
CA LEU A 272 0.35 -20.39 10.78
C LEU A 272 0.49 -18.86 10.81
N ILE A 273 1.70 -18.37 10.58
CA ILE A 273 1.99 -16.95 10.36
C ILE A 273 2.75 -16.77 9.05
N GLY A 274 2.59 -15.63 8.40
CA GLY A 274 3.27 -15.33 7.13
C GLY A 274 3.32 -13.84 6.83
N SER A 275 3.99 -13.47 5.74
CA SER A 275 3.82 -12.15 5.14
C SER A 275 4.13 -12.19 3.65
N VAL A 276 3.21 -11.66 2.84
CA VAL A 276 3.31 -11.59 1.37
C VAL A 276 4.55 -10.82 0.90
N LYS A 277 5.14 -9.98 1.77
CA LYS A 277 6.37 -9.21 1.53
C LYS A 277 7.54 -10.08 1.06
N GLY A 278 7.68 -11.28 1.62
CA GLY A 278 8.69 -12.26 1.19
C GLY A 278 8.54 -12.74 -0.26
N ASN A 279 7.42 -12.45 -0.91
CA ASN A 279 7.19 -12.73 -2.33
C ASN A 279 7.17 -11.48 -3.23
N ILE A 280 6.70 -10.33 -2.71
CA ILE A 280 6.34 -9.18 -3.56
C ILE A 280 6.91 -7.83 -3.15
N GLY A 281 7.79 -7.78 -2.14
CA GLY A 281 8.24 -6.56 -1.45
C GLY A 281 7.38 -6.28 -0.23
#